data_AF-A0A8H5MMK1-F1
#
_entry.id   AF-A0A8H5MMK1-F1
#
_cell.length_a   1.000
_cell.length_b   1.000
_cell.length_c   1.000
_cell.angle_alpha   90.00
_cell.angle_beta   90.00
_cell.angle_gamma   90.00
#
_symmetry.space_group_name_H-M   'P 1'
#
loop_
_entity.id
_entity.type
_entity.pdbx_description
1 polymer ?
#
loop_
_entity_poly.entity_id
_entity_poly.type
_entity_poly.pdbx_seq_one_letter_code
_entity_poly.pdbx_strand_id
1 'polypeptide(L)'
;MDDDKRESAAEVEKVASMIDILNITEEKEESRHQKSLEEAILAFEEAAANLLERGTNIIKLLPAEDVFQNKDFASLYLAQTTTFELGRVGRLLNKNSIQGIVDLAVMAGDKTLFGVEDLLERFKSPIEKIVQRIMTEAQKENILREVAEKCYHQAVSSAGELNPDDYLATCKGVKRADKREDWIRFWIRSLCNCPGGPTLFQPHQYSVSENSATKPPKCMPLYLFRTYDKHSMGLNTDKAIASLLSQRDEASRHKVDILAMDRQEASERLHHHLEKGLFSTFETRNVVSWSSSLIFVIQYANYRFCNPKFGPPGEIHICALDTSKFPHGQFARDKWLLNWFSSAKFSDDEISFRNLRLNISDYNNGEYLSQGKLHIEGRSCTLSVQGLANAGLWDLYPAFNVDDAEPTDPVKTQWPKYVKYLRQKWLAPWKTTKTEVQCALDIAQECFPGFDQDDMALLLLSFRERKLQRAESSFQNPFSDLMPSVPVDNIDYQEPAEVDRYSTLRKRLSELSEASGERGMRLFEQLYQLEDTEED
;
A
#
# COMPACT_ATOMS: atom_id res chain seq x y z
N MET A 1 34.53 -11.62 50.95
CA MET A 1 34.45 -10.17 51.23
C MET A 1 35.57 -9.35 50.59
N ASP A 2 36.79 -9.90 50.43
CA ASP A 2 37.91 -9.18 49.77
C ASP A 2 37.98 -9.42 48.24
N ASP A 3 37.52 -10.59 47.76
CA ASP A 3 37.48 -10.90 46.33
C ASP A 3 36.37 -10.14 45.57
N ASP A 4 35.13 -10.10 46.09
CA ASP A 4 34.01 -9.37 45.45
C ASP A 4 34.28 -7.87 45.29
N LYS A 5 35.08 -7.29 46.20
CA LYS A 5 35.50 -5.88 46.17
C LYS A 5 36.57 -5.61 45.11
N ARG A 6 37.50 -6.55 44.89
CA ARG A 6 38.49 -6.44 43.81
C ARG A 6 37.83 -6.61 42.45
N GLU A 7 36.88 -7.51 42.34
CA GLU A 7 36.12 -7.74 41.12
C GLU A 7 35.32 -6.49 40.73
N SER A 8 34.60 -5.88 41.69
CA SER A 8 33.85 -4.64 41.44
C SER A 8 34.74 -3.46 41.01
N ALA A 9 35.93 -3.31 41.61
CA ALA A 9 36.86 -2.24 41.25
C ALA A 9 37.48 -2.42 39.84
N ALA A 10 37.82 -3.67 39.48
CA ALA A 10 38.33 -3.99 38.15
C ALA A 10 37.29 -3.76 37.04
N GLU A 11 36.01 -3.98 37.36
CA GLU A 11 34.92 -3.74 36.41
C GLU A 11 34.67 -2.25 36.18
N VAL A 12 34.83 -1.41 37.20
CA VAL A 12 34.76 0.07 37.10
C VAL A 12 35.90 0.65 36.27
N GLU A 13 37.12 0.16 36.44
CA GLU A 13 38.30 0.64 35.69
C GLU A 13 38.21 0.29 34.20
N LYS A 14 37.69 -0.89 33.88
CA LYS A 14 37.40 -1.28 32.49
C LYS A 14 36.32 -0.41 31.87
N VAL A 15 35.25 -0.07 32.59
CA VAL A 15 34.23 0.87 32.12
C VAL A 15 34.84 2.23 31.79
N ALA A 16 35.76 2.74 32.63
CA ALA A 16 36.46 3.99 32.36
C ALA A 16 37.30 3.93 31.06
N SER A 17 38.00 2.81 30.80
CA SER A 17 38.78 2.62 29.57
C SER A 17 37.92 2.57 28.30
N MET A 18 36.69 2.07 28.40
CA MET A 18 35.75 2.03 27.28
C MET A 18 35.21 3.43 26.94
N ILE A 19 35.12 4.33 27.92
CA ILE A 19 34.73 5.73 27.72
C ILE A 19 35.80 6.48 26.92
N ASP A 20 37.09 6.21 27.15
CA ASP A 20 38.18 6.80 26.37
C ASP A 20 38.18 6.36 24.91
N ILE A 21 37.74 5.12 24.62
CA ILE A 21 37.58 4.60 23.25
C ILE A 21 36.45 5.34 22.50
N LEU A 22 35.46 5.88 23.23
CA LEU A 22 34.32 6.61 22.65
C LEU A 22 34.63 8.10 22.33
N ASN A 23 35.80 8.62 22.70
CA ASN A 23 36.23 9.97 22.34
C ASN A 23 36.73 10.01 20.88
N ILE A 24 35.81 10.15 19.93
CA ILE A 24 36.13 10.32 18.51
C ILE A 24 36.39 11.80 18.23
N THR A 25 37.64 12.17 17.91
CA THR A 25 38.01 13.50 17.40
C THR A 25 37.90 13.56 15.87
N GLU A 26 37.38 14.67 15.34
CA GLU A 26 37.24 14.95 13.91
C GLU A 26 38.60 14.97 13.17
N GLU A 27 38.84 14.01 12.28
CA GLU A 27 39.80 14.18 11.18
C GLU A 27 39.05 14.36 9.86
N LYS A 28 39.40 15.43 9.14
CA LYS A 28 38.79 15.90 7.89
C LYS A 28 39.22 15.02 6.70
N GLU A 29 38.38 14.11 6.20
CA GLU A 29 38.51 13.55 4.83
C GLU A 29 37.25 12.76 4.41
N GLU A 30 36.38 13.40 3.61
CA GLU A 30 34.98 13.02 3.33
C GLU A 30 34.76 11.65 2.65
N SER A 31 35.77 10.99 2.07
CA SER A 31 35.59 9.69 1.39
C SER A 31 35.96 8.46 2.24
N ARG A 32 36.56 8.66 3.42
CA ARG A 32 36.86 7.59 4.41
C ARG A 32 35.83 7.45 5.52
N HIS A 33 34.86 8.37 5.61
CA HIS A 33 33.99 8.54 6.77
C HIS A 33 32.87 7.50 6.93
N GLN A 34 32.41 6.86 5.87
CA GLN A 34 31.29 5.91 5.99
C GLN A 34 31.70 4.61 6.68
N LYS A 35 32.89 4.08 6.34
CA LYS A 35 33.48 2.94 7.07
C LYS A 35 33.82 3.29 8.52
N SER A 36 34.35 4.49 8.78
CA SER A 36 34.68 4.90 10.16
C SER A 36 33.44 5.17 11.01
N LEU A 37 32.31 5.59 10.43
CA LEU A 37 31.06 5.81 11.17
C LEU A 37 30.36 4.49 11.51
N GLU A 38 30.27 3.55 10.57
CA GLU A 38 29.75 2.20 10.86
C GLU A 38 30.58 1.50 11.93
N GLU A 39 31.91 1.57 11.81
CA GLU A 39 32.85 1.04 12.82
C GLU A 39 32.68 1.74 14.18
N ALA A 40 32.51 3.07 14.20
CA ALA A 40 32.26 3.84 15.42
C ALA A 40 30.92 3.50 16.08
N ILE A 41 29.87 3.28 15.30
CA ILE A 41 28.55 2.88 15.80
C ILE A 41 28.62 1.47 16.38
N LEU A 42 29.28 0.54 15.69
CA LEU A 42 29.48 -0.82 16.21
C LEU A 42 30.29 -0.82 17.52
N ALA A 43 31.34 -0.01 17.60
CA ALA A 43 32.12 0.14 18.83
C ALA A 43 31.27 0.75 19.96
N PHE A 44 30.39 1.71 19.66
CA PHE A 44 29.45 2.27 20.62
C PHE A 44 28.41 1.24 21.10
N GLU A 45 27.83 0.46 20.18
CA GLU A 45 26.88 -0.61 20.51
C GLU A 45 27.55 -1.68 21.40
N GLU A 46 28.76 -2.11 21.06
CA GLU A 46 29.55 -3.06 21.85
C GLU A 46 29.88 -2.50 23.24
N ALA A 47 30.28 -1.24 23.33
CA ALA A 47 30.57 -0.59 24.60
C ALA A 47 29.32 -0.45 25.49
N ALA A 48 28.18 -0.08 24.89
CA ALA A 48 26.90 0.03 25.59
C ALA A 48 26.41 -1.34 26.11
N ALA A 49 26.54 -2.40 25.29
CA ALA A 49 26.15 -3.77 25.68
C ALA A 49 26.99 -4.30 26.84
N ASN A 50 28.32 -4.15 26.76
CA ASN A 50 29.23 -4.52 27.84
C ASN A 50 28.92 -3.75 29.13
N LEU A 51 28.63 -2.45 29.03
CA LEU A 51 28.28 -1.64 30.19
C LEU A 51 26.97 -2.06 30.84
N LEU A 52 25.97 -2.44 30.04
CA LEU A 52 24.69 -2.95 30.54
C LEU A 52 24.87 -4.29 31.29
N GLU A 53 25.66 -5.21 30.74
CA GLU A 53 25.98 -6.49 31.37
C GLU A 53 26.69 -6.28 32.72
N ARG A 54 27.74 -5.43 32.71
CA ARG A 54 28.53 -5.11 33.90
C ARG A 54 27.69 -4.39 34.96
N GLY A 55 26.87 -3.43 34.55
CA GLY A 55 25.91 -2.75 35.43
C GLY A 55 24.93 -3.72 36.09
N THR A 56 24.46 -4.73 35.35
CA THR A 56 23.58 -5.79 35.88
C THR A 56 24.29 -6.64 36.93
N ASN A 57 25.57 -6.95 36.73
CA ASN A 57 26.38 -7.69 37.70
C ASN A 57 26.62 -6.86 38.97
N ILE A 58 26.88 -5.55 38.85
CA ILE A 58 27.00 -4.64 40.00
C ILE A 58 25.70 -4.63 40.82
N ILE A 59 24.53 -4.55 40.17
CA ILE A 59 23.22 -4.58 40.86
C ILE A 59 23.04 -5.90 41.63
N LYS A 60 23.45 -7.04 41.07
CA LYS A 60 23.37 -8.35 41.74
C LYS A 60 24.28 -8.46 42.97
N LEU A 61 25.38 -7.71 42.99
CA LEU A 61 26.34 -7.67 44.10
C LEU A 61 25.92 -6.71 45.22
N LEU A 62 24.84 -5.92 45.04
CA LEU A 62 24.29 -5.07 46.10
C LEU A 62 23.53 -5.94 47.12
N PRO A 63 23.93 -5.95 48.41
CA PRO A 63 23.24 -6.73 49.44
C PRO A 63 21.85 -6.15 49.75
N ALA A 64 20.86 -7.02 49.99
CA ALA A 64 19.49 -6.62 50.27
C ALA A 64 19.31 -5.96 51.65
N GLU A 65 20.17 -6.27 52.62
CA GLU A 65 20.10 -5.80 54.01
C GLU A 65 21.52 -5.72 54.62
N ASP A 66 22.34 -4.70 54.29
CA ASP A 66 23.43 -4.24 55.18
C ASP A 66 24.13 -2.93 54.74
N VAL A 67 24.81 -2.30 55.70
CA VAL A 67 25.35 -0.92 55.68
C VAL A 67 26.57 -0.75 54.74
N PHE A 68 26.40 0.06 53.68
CA PHE A 68 27.48 0.49 52.77
C PHE A 68 28.67 1.15 53.51
N GLN A 69 29.92 0.83 53.12
CA GLN A 69 31.10 1.57 53.57
C GLN A 69 31.37 2.79 52.68
N ASN A 70 32.06 3.82 53.19
CA ASN A 70 32.35 5.07 52.45
C ASN A 70 33.00 4.88 51.07
N LYS A 71 33.79 3.81 50.87
CA LYS A 71 34.40 3.49 49.57
C LYS A 71 33.39 2.93 48.56
N ASP A 72 32.37 2.21 49.03
CA ASP A 72 31.30 1.67 48.19
C ASP A 72 30.44 2.82 47.65
N PHE A 73 30.22 3.88 48.45
CA PHE A 73 29.54 5.11 48.00
C PHE A 73 30.28 5.82 46.86
N ALA A 74 31.61 5.89 46.89
CA ALA A 74 32.39 6.52 45.81
C ALA A 74 32.28 5.76 44.49
N SER A 75 32.35 4.42 44.54
CA SER A 75 32.18 3.55 43.36
C SER A 75 30.75 3.59 42.82
N LEU A 76 29.73 3.60 43.68
CA LEU A 76 28.34 3.74 43.28
C LEU A 76 28.03 5.10 42.68
N TYR A 77 28.58 6.17 43.24
CA TYR A 77 28.46 7.52 42.69
C TYR A 77 29.11 7.64 41.31
N LEU A 78 30.29 7.03 41.12
CA LEU A 78 30.95 6.98 39.82
C LEU A 78 30.10 6.21 38.80
N ALA A 79 29.60 5.02 39.14
CA ALA A 79 28.72 4.24 38.28
C ALA A 79 27.44 5.03 37.90
N GLN A 80 26.80 5.69 38.87
CA GLN A 80 25.63 6.53 38.64
C GLN A 80 25.93 7.69 37.68
N THR A 81 27.08 8.35 37.86
CA THR A 81 27.52 9.46 37.01
C THR A 81 27.78 8.97 35.57
N THR A 82 28.41 7.82 35.41
CA THR A 82 28.66 7.20 34.10
C THR A 82 27.35 6.81 33.40
N THR A 83 26.38 6.21 34.09
CA THR A 83 25.06 5.90 33.53
C THR A 83 24.32 7.17 33.11
N PHE A 84 24.42 8.25 33.89
CA PHE A 84 23.82 9.53 33.53
C PHE A 84 24.42 10.12 32.25
N GLU A 85 25.75 10.07 32.11
CA GLU A 85 26.47 10.55 30.93
C GLU A 85 26.16 9.72 29.68
N LEU A 86 26.11 8.39 29.79
CA LEU A 86 25.70 7.53 28.68
C LEU A 86 24.24 7.77 28.29
N GLY A 87 23.36 7.97 29.27
CA GLY A 87 21.98 8.39 29.01
C GLY A 87 21.93 9.75 28.30
N ARG A 88 22.84 10.68 28.60
CA ARG A 88 22.95 11.98 27.93
C ARG A 88 23.40 11.81 26.48
N VAL A 89 24.45 11.01 26.22
CA VAL A 89 24.94 10.69 24.88
C VAL A 89 23.84 10.01 24.05
N GLY A 90 23.16 9.00 24.61
CA GLY A 90 22.05 8.32 23.94
C GLY A 90 20.91 9.27 23.55
N ARG A 91 20.55 10.22 24.44
CA ARG A 91 19.55 11.25 24.11
C ARG A 91 20.02 12.21 23.01
N LEU A 92 21.30 12.60 23.00
CA LEU A 92 21.87 13.46 21.96
C LEU A 92 21.91 12.75 20.61
N LEU A 93 22.37 11.49 20.58
CA LEU A 93 22.36 10.65 19.39
C LEU A 93 20.95 10.54 18.84
N ASN A 94 19.97 10.14 19.66
CA ASN A 94 18.57 10.04 19.24
C ASN A 94 18.04 11.37 18.66
N LYS A 95 18.30 12.50 19.33
CA LYS A 95 17.88 13.83 18.84
C LYS A 95 18.52 14.16 17.49
N ASN A 96 19.82 13.93 17.34
CA ASN A 96 20.54 14.21 16.10
C ASN A 96 20.12 13.28 14.96
N SER A 97 19.86 12.00 15.25
CA SER A 97 19.34 11.03 14.28
C SER A 97 17.95 11.44 13.78
N ILE A 98 17.05 11.84 14.68
CA ILE A 98 15.73 12.37 14.31
C ILE A 98 15.90 13.58 13.38
N GLN A 99 16.70 14.57 13.79
CA GLN A 99 16.92 15.78 12.98
C GLN A 99 17.53 15.44 11.60
N GLY A 100 18.53 14.56 11.54
CA GLY A 100 19.15 14.15 10.29
C GLY A 100 18.17 13.44 9.34
N ILE A 101 17.30 12.59 9.86
CA ILE A 101 16.24 11.93 9.07
C ILE A 101 15.22 12.95 8.56
N VAL A 102 14.81 13.89 9.41
CA VAL A 102 13.92 15.00 9.01
C VAL A 102 14.56 15.79 7.88
N ASP A 103 15.83 16.18 8.03
CA ASP A 103 16.56 16.97 7.04
C ASP A 103 16.66 16.22 5.70
N LEU A 104 16.99 14.92 5.72
CA LEU A 104 17.04 14.08 4.51
C LEU A 104 15.67 13.97 3.81
N ALA A 105 14.60 13.70 4.57
CA ALA A 105 13.25 13.62 4.01
C ALA A 105 12.78 14.97 3.42
N VAL A 106 13.16 16.08 4.07
CA VAL A 106 12.84 17.44 3.63
C VAL A 106 13.69 17.88 2.43
N MET A 107 14.96 17.47 2.38
CA MET A 107 15.84 17.72 1.23
C MET A 107 15.42 16.95 -0.02
N ALA A 108 14.78 15.79 0.14
CA ALA A 108 14.20 15.05 -0.98
C ALA A 108 13.00 15.78 -1.61
N GLY A 109 12.38 16.73 -0.91
CA GLY A 109 11.28 17.54 -1.42
C GLY A 109 11.74 18.75 -2.22
N ASP A 110 10.81 19.38 -2.95
CA ASP A 110 11.11 20.62 -3.68
C ASP A 110 10.71 21.84 -2.85
N LYS A 111 11.72 22.48 -2.25
CA LYS A 111 11.58 23.70 -1.43
C LYS A 111 11.28 24.96 -2.24
N THR A 112 11.40 24.92 -3.57
CA THR A 112 11.08 26.07 -4.43
C THR A 112 9.57 26.31 -4.55
N LEU A 113 8.75 25.36 -4.09
CA LEU A 113 7.30 25.48 -4.02
C LEU A 113 6.87 26.58 -3.03
N PHE A 114 5.87 27.36 -3.43
CA PHE A 114 5.52 28.59 -2.73
C PHE A 114 4.96 28.32 -1.33
N GLY A 115 5.58 28.92 -0.31
CA GLY A 115 5.09 28.86 1.07
C GLY A 115 5.34 27.53 1.80
N VAL A 116 6.15 26.63 1.23
CA VAL A 116 6.55 25.38 1.88
C VAL A 116 7.46 25.62 3.09
N GLU A 117 8.35 26.62 3.04
CA GLU A 117 9.25 26.94 4.16
C GLU A 117 8.49 27.31 5.44
N ASP A 118 7.46 28.15 5.33
CA ASP A 118 6.58 28.52 6.46
C ASP A 118 5.90 27.28 7.07
N LEU A 119 5.49 26.33 6.23
CA LEU A 119 4.81 25.10 6.65
C LEU A 119 5.79 24.13 7.31
N LEU A 120 7.01 24.00 6.79
CA LEU A 120 8.07 23.20 7.39
C LEU A 120 8.42 23.70 8.79
N GLU A 121 8.53 25.00 8.99
CA GLU A 121 8.79 25.58 10.31
C GLU A 121 7.62 25.31 11.27
N ARG A 122 6.38 25.52 10.81
CA ARG A 122 5.16 25.27 11.60
C ARG A 122 5.04 23.81 12.02
N PHE A 123 5.32 22.88 11.11
CA PHE A 123 5.11 21.45 11.31
C PHE A 123 6.37 20.71 11.76
N LYS A 124 7.46 21.41 12.11
CA LYS A 124 8.71 20.81 12.56
C LYS A 124 8.52 19.78 13.67
N SER A 125 7.85 20.15 14.77
CA SER A 125 7.63 19.23 15.90
C SER A 125 6.73 18.03 15.55
N PRO A 126 5.58 18.20 14.86
CA PRO A 126 4.82 17.08 14.31
C PRO A 126 5.66 16.12 13.43
N ILE A 127 6.50 16.65 12.54
CA ILE A 127 7.38 15.85 11.68
C ILE A 127 8.40 15.06 12.52
N GLU A 128 9.06 15.71 13.49
CA GLU A 128 9.99 15.04 14.43
C GLU A 128 9.32 13.89 15.20
N LYS A 129 8.07 14.10 15.65
CA LYS A 129 7.28 13.04 16.32
C LYS A 129 6.95 11.88 15.40
N ILE A 130 6.68 12.14 14.11
CA ILE A 130 6.45 11.08 13.13
C ILE A 130 7.72 10.26 12.95
N VAL A 131 8.88 10.92 12.77
CA VAL A 131 10.18 10.24 12.67
C VAL A 131 10.45 9.39 13.91
N GLN A 132 10.23 9.94 15.10
CA GLN A 132 10.44 9.21 16.34
C GLN A 132 9.60 7.92 16.43
N ARG A 133 8.32 7.97 16.04
CA ARG A 133 7.43 6.78 16.03
C ARG A 133 7.91 5.74 15.03
N ILE A 134 8.33 6.17 13.83
CA ILE A 134 8.79 5.26 12.79
C ILE A 134 10.13 4.61 13.16
N MET A 135 11.06 5.36 13.75
CA MET A 135 12.35 4.81 14.19
C MET A 135 12.22 3.69 15.22
N THR A 136 11.13 3.64 16.00
CA THR A 136 10.88 2.56 16.96
C THR A 136 10.28 1.31 16.33
N GLU A 137 9.68 1.41 15.14
CA GLU A 137 8.88 0.35 14.51
C GLU A 137 9.52 -0.21 13.22
N ALA A 138 10.29 0.61 12.50
CA ALA A 138 10.71 0.35 11.14
C ALA A 138 11.99 -0.49 11.02
N GLN A 139 12.09 -1.24 9.91
CA GLN A 139 13.35 -1.85 9.49
C GLN A 139 14.31 -0.80 8.93
N LYS A 140 15.62 -0.98 9.19
CA LYS A 140 16.68 0.01 8.94
C LYS A 140 16.73 0.54 7.48
N GLU A 141 16.32 -0.25 6.49
CA GLU A 141 16.51 0.08 5.06
C GLU A 141 15.45 1.04 4.46
N ASN A 142 14.31 1.27 5.11
CA ASN A 142 13.17 1.97 4.51
C ASN A 142 12.72 3.25 5.24
N ILE A 143 13.46 3.67 6.27
CA ILE A 143 13.04 4.74 7.20
C ILE A 143 12.67 6.03 6.44
N LEU A 144 13.48 6.49 5.48
CA LEU A 144 13.22 7.74 4.75
C LEU A 144 11.90 7.69 3.97
N ARG A 145 11.65 6.58 3.28
CA ARG A 145 10.41 6.37 2.52
C ARG A 145 9.21 6.35 3.46
N GLU A 146 9.28 5.59 4.55
CA GLU A 146 8.18 5.47 5.51
C GLU A 146 7.86 6.80 6.18
N VAL A 147 8.88 7.60 6.50
CA VAL A 147 8.70 8.97 7.00
C VAL A 147 8.00 9.84 5.96
N ALA A 148 8.50 9.87 4.72
CA ALA A 148 7.89 10.68 3.66
C ALA A 148 6.45 10.26 3.36
N GLU A 149 6.17 8.96 3.33
CA GLU A 149 4.84 8.39 3.12
C GLU A 149 3.88 8.72 4.27
N LYS A 150 4.33 8.58 5.53
CA LYS A 150 3.51 8.94 6.68
C LYS A 150 3.22 10.44 6.72
N CYS A 151 4.22 11.28 6.44
CA CYS A 151 4.05 12.72 6.34
C CYS A 151 3.05 13.07 5.23
N TYR A 152 3.16 12.43 4.06
CA TYR A 152 2.18 12.58 2.98
C TYR A 152 0.75 12.25 3.46
N HIS A 153 0.54 11.08 4.07
CA HIS A 153 -0.79 10.69 4.55
C HIS A 153 -1.36 11.66 5.60
N GLN A 154 -0.52 12.16 6.50
CA GLN A 154 -0.91 13.18 7.48
C GLN A 154 -1.21 14.53 6.83
N ALA A 155 -0.55 14.90 5.74
CA ALA A 155 -0.79 16.14 5.02
C ALA A 155 -2.09 16.11 4.19
N VAL A 156 -2.46 14.94 3.65
CA VAL A 156 -3.69 14.78 2.83
C VAL A 156 -4.93 14.58 3.70
N SER A 157 -4.81 13.87 4.82
CA SER A 157 -5.93 13.55 5.71
C SER A 157 -6.50 14.80 6.38
N SER A 158 -7.83 14.92 6.45
CA SER A 158 -8.51 16.01 7.18
C SER A 158 -8.25 15.97 8.69
N ALA A 159 -7.97 14.78 9.23
CA ALA A 159 -7.65 14.57 10.65
C ALA A 159 -6.14 14.46 10.93
N GLY A 160 -5.30 14.71 9.92
CA GLY A 160 -3.86 14.53 10.04
C GLY A 160 -3.16 15.68 10.77
N GLU A 161 -2.11 15.36 11.53
CA GLU A 161 -1.30 16.33 12.28
C GLU A 161 -0.53 17.31 11.36
N LEU A 162 -0.35 16.96 10.09
CA LEU A 162 0.30 17.79 9.06
C LEU A 162 -0.70 18.44 8.10
N ASN A 163 -2.00 18.36 8.39
CA ASN A 163 -3.01 19.00 7.57
C ASN A 163 -2.85 20.54 7.65
N PRO A 164 -2.73 21.25 6.52
CA PRO A 164 -2.46 22.68 6.54
C PRO A 164 -3.73 23.53 6.69
N ASP A 165 -4.94 22.96 6.63
CA ASP A 165 -6.20 23.68 6.46
C ASP A 165 -6.47 24.65 7.63
N ASP A 166 -6.25 24.22 8.88
CA ASP A 166 -6.39 25.07 10.07
C ASP A 166 -5.42 26.26 10.06
N TYR A 167 -4.18 26.02 9.64
CA TYR A 167 -3.18 27.09 9.52
C TYR A 167 -3.54 28.05 8.38
N LEU A 168 -3.89 27.52 7.22
CA LEU A 168 -4.26 28.31 6.05
C LEU A 168 -5.54 29.12 6.28
N ALA A 169 -6.44 28.67 7.16
CA ALA A 169 -7.61 29.43 7.60
C ALA A 169 -7.24 30.73 8.32
N THR A 170 -6.07 30.79 8.97
CA THR A 170 -5.57 31.99 9.65
C THR A 170 -4.79 32.94 8.74
N CYS A 171 -4.30 32.47 7.60
CA CYS A 171 -3.57 33.27 6.62
C CYS A 171 -4.50 34.21 5.83
N LYS A 172 -4.11 35.49 5.71
CA LYS A 172 -4.76 36.51 4.86
C LYS A 172 -3.99 36.68 3.55
N GLY A 173 -4.70 36.76 2.41
CA GLY A 173 -4.13 37.27 1.15
C GLY A 173 -3.52 36.27 0.16
N VAL A 174 -3.44 34.97 0.48
CA VAL A 174 -3.00 33.93 -0.47
C VAL A 174 -4.18 33.04 -0.87
N LYS A 175 -4.23 32.59 -2.13
CA LYS A 175 -5.14 31.52 -2.57
C LYS A 175 -4.82 30.25 -1.78
N ARG A 176 -5.59 29.99 -0.72
CA ARG A 176 -5.40 28.88 0.23
C ARG A 176 -5.29 27.51 -0.47
N ALA A 177 -6.02 27.33 -1.56
CA ALA A 177 -5.98 26.12 -2.37
C ALA A 177 -4.59 25.83 -2.93
N ASP A 178 -3.90 26.85 -3.47
CA ASP A 178 -2.59 26.70 -4.10
C ASP A 178 -1.53 26.27 -3.07
N LYS A 179 -1.52 26.91 -1.89
CA LYS A 179 -0.61 26.52 -0.78
C LYS A 179 -0.87 25.09 -0.28
N ARG A 180 -2.13 24.67 -0.19
CA ARG A 180 -2.49 23.30 0.21
C ARG A 180 -1.96 22.29 -0.81
N GLU A 181 -2.14 22.58 -2.10
CA GLU A 181 -1.67 21.70 -3.16
C GLU A 181 -0.14 21.64 -3.21
N ASP A 182 0.54 22.76 -3.04
CA ASP A 182 2.00 22.83 -2.96
C ASP A 182 2.55 22.03 -1.77
N TRP A 183 1.89 22.06 -0.62
CA TRP A 183 2.26 21.25 0.54
C TRP A 183 2.15 19.75 0.27
N ILE A 184 1.05 19.33 -0.34
CA ILE A 184 0.87 17.92 -0.74
C ILE A 184 1.92 17.54 -1.78
N ARG A 185 2.18 18.39 -2.78
CA ARG A 185 3.16 18.16 -3.83
C ARG A 185 4.58 18.06 -3.29
N PHE A 186 4.92 18.85 -2.27
CA PHE A 186 6.20 18.76 -1.57
C PHE A 186 6.44 17.34 -1.03
N TRP A 187 5.48 16.79 -0.29
CA TRP A 187 5.61 15.44 0.26
C TRP A 187 5.59 14.34 -0.81
N ILE A 188 4.81 14.52 -1.88
CA ILE A 188 4.86 13.60 -3.02
C ILE A 188 6.27 13.57 -3.63
N ARG A 189 6.91 14.73 -3.82
CA ARG A 189 8.28 14.81 -4.34
C ARG A 189 9.30 14.21 -3.38
N SER A 190 9.18 14.52 -2.08
CA SER A 190 9.98 13.87 -1.04
C SER A 190 9.88 12.34 -1.14
N LEU A 191 8.66 11.81 -1.25
CA LEU A 191 8.39 10.39 -1.33
C LEU A 191 9.00 9.74 -2.58
N CYS A 192 8.81 10.32 -3.77
CA CYS A 192 9.37 9.80 -5.03
C CYS A 192 10.92 9.82 -5.02
N ASN A 193 11.51 10.86 -4.44
CA ASN A 193 12.96 11.07 -4.44
C ASN A 193 13.69 10.24 -3.36
N CYS A 194 12.98 9.71 -2.36
CA CYS A 194 13.59 8.83 -1.36
C CYS A 194 14.18 7.55 -2.00
N PRO A 195 15.27 7.01 -1.44
CA PRO A 195 15.72 5.66 -1.74
C PRO A 195 14.58 4.66 -1.51
N GLY A 196 14.35 3.77 -2.49
CA GLY A 196 13.21 2.83 -2.44
C GLY A 196 11.80 3.46 -2.53
N GLY A 197 11.70 4.78 -2.75
CA GLY A 197 10.43 5.48 -2.96
C GLY A 197 9.65 5.00 -4.19
N PRO A 198 8.32 5.14 -4.20
CA PRO A 198 7.46 4.71 -5.30
C PRO A 198 7.61 5.62 -6.54
N THR A 199 7.30 5.05 -7.71
CA THR A 199 7.05 5.82 -8.93
C THR A 199 5.56 6.10 -9.02
N LEU A 200 5.17 7.37 -8.94
CA LEU A 200 3.77 7.80 -8.97
C LEU A 200 3.40 8.38 -10.33
N PHE A 201 2.15 8.21 -10.74
CA PHE A 201 1.55 8.89 -11.88
C PHE A 201 1.24 10.35 -11.50
N GLN A 202 2.03 11.29 -12.04
CA GLN A 202 1.96 12.72 -11.74
C GLN A 202 1.57 13.53 -12.99
N PRO A 203 0.26 13.73 -13.25
CA PRO A 203 -0.20 14.55 -14.36
C PRO A 203 0.32 15.99 -14.18
N HIS A 204 1.07 16.50 -15.16
CA HIS A 204 1.59 17.86 -15.10
C HIS A 204 0.43 18.86 -15.26
N GLN A 205 0.34 19.88 -14.40
CA GLN A 205 -0.76 20.86 -14.40
C GLN A 205 -0.98 21.54 -15.77
N TYR A 206 0.08 21.75 -16.54
CA TYR A 206 0.01 22.37 -17.88
C TYR A 206 -0.46 21.42 -18.99
N SER A 207 -0.62 20.12 -18.69
CA SER A 207 -1.02 19.09 -19.66
C SER A 207 -2.46 18.61 -19.50
N VAL A 208 -3.14 19.04 -18.44
CA VAL A 208 -4.58 18.81 -18.25
C VAL A 208 -5.33 19.88 -19.05
N SER A 209 -5.60 19.59 -20.33
CA SER A 209 -6.63 20.29 -21.10
C SER A 209 -7.94 20.31 -20.31
N GLU A 210 -8.71 21.40 -20.38
CA GLU A 210 -10.03 21.53 -19.72
C GLU A 210 -11.04 20.43 -20.12
N ASN A 211 -10.73 19.62 -21.14
CA ASN A 211 -11.49 18.44 -21.54
C ASN A 211 -11.53 17.39 -20.41
N SER A 212 -12.73 16.91 -20.04
CA SER A 212 -12.91 15.93 -18.95
C SER A 212 -12.18 14.60 -19.17
N ALA A 213 -11.89 14.23 -20.41
CA ALA A 213 -11.22 12.99 -20.79
C ALA A 213 -9.84 12.81 -20.14
N THR A 214 -9.14 13.91 -19.84
CA THR A 214 -7.78 13.87 -19.28
C THR A 214 -7.76 13.95 -17.76
N LYS A 215 -8.92 14.15 -17.11
CA LYS A 215 -8.99 14.17 -15.65
C LYS A 215 -8.90 12.74 -15.10
N PRO A 216 -8.10 12.52 -14.04
CA PRO A 216 -8.04 11.21 -13.40
C PRO A 216 -9.41 10.84 -12.83
N PRO A 217 -9.73 9.53 -12.73
CA PRO A 217 -10.95 9.07 -12.07
C PRO A 217 -11.08 9.66 -10.66
N LYS A 218 -12.29 10.07 -10.29
CA LYS A 218 -12.55 10.71 -8.99
C LYS A 218 -12.42 9.74 -7.81
N CYS A 219 -12.80 8.48 -8.02
CA CYS A 219 -12.83 7.47 -6.99
C CYS A 219 -11.88 6.33 -7.35
N MET A 220 -11.11 5.87 -6.36
CA MET A 220 -10.33 4.65 -6.49
C MET A 220 -11.09 3.47 -5.89
N PRO A 221 -11.15 2.31 -6.56
CA PRO A 221 -11.69 1.11 -5.95
C PRO A 221 -10.82 0.78 -4.73
N LEU A 222 -11.47 0.41 -3.63
CA LEU A 222 -10.78 0.13 -2.38
C LEU A 222 -9.79 -1.03 -2.55
N TYR A 223 -10.14 -2.02 -3.36
CA TYR A 223 -9.32 -3.19 -3.58
C TYR A 223 -8.88 -3.34 -5.03
N LEU A 224 -7.62 -3.75 -5.20
CA LEU A 224 -7.08 -4.20 -6.47
C LEU A 224 -6.49 -5.60 -6.32
N PHE A 225 -6.57 -6.36 -7.40
CA PHE A 225 -6.22 -7.76 -7.46
C PHE A 225 -5.25 -8.05 -8.61
N ARG A 226 -4.33 -8.99 -8.41
CA ARG A 226 -3.39 -9.45 -9.44
C ARG A 226 -3.13 -10.94 -9.33
N THR A 227 -3.31 -11.65 -10.43
CA THR A 227 -2.87 -13.05 -10.56
C THR A 227 -1.38 -13.12 -10.87
N TYR A 228 -0.66 -14.02 -10.22
CA TYR A 228 0.71 -14.36 -10.60
C TYR A 228 1.06 -15.82 -10.29
N ASP A 229 2.09 -16.31 -11.00
CA ASP A 229 2.67 -17.64 -10.84
C ASP A 229 4.19 -17.54 -11.13
N LYS A 230 4.89 -18.67 -11.13
CA LYS A 230 6.33 -18.74 -11.45
C LYS A 230 6.70 -18.29 -12.88
N HIS A 231 5.72 -18.18 -13.78
CA HIS A 231 5.88 -17.73 -15.15
C HIS A 231 5.49 -16.26 -15.35
N SER A 232 4.97 -15.59 -14.31
CA SER A 232 4.71 -14.16 -14.34
C SER A 232 6.00 -13.36 -14.38
N MET A 233 6.02 -12.36 -15.26
CA MET A 233 7.15 -11.45 -15.42
C MET A 233 7.24 -10.45 -14.26
N GLY A 234 8.45 -9.96 -14.01
CA GLY A 234 8.74 -9.02 -12.93
C GLY A 234 8.94 -9.71 -11.58
N LEU A 235 9.08 -8.91 -10.52
CA LEU A 235 9.16 -9.41 -9.15
C LEU A 235 7.74 -9.58 -8.61
N ASN A 236 7.42 -10.74 -8.05
CA ASN A 236 6.16 -10.98 -7.36
C ASN A 236 6.50 -11.74 -6.05
N THR A 237 6.46 -11.03 -4.93
CA THR A 237 6.76 -11.54 -3.58
C THR A 237 5.72 -11.02 -2.59
N ASP A 238 5.68 -11.59 -1.39
CA ASP A 238 4.87 -11.11 -0.26
C ASP A 238 5.22 -9.67 0.19
N LYS A 239 6.46 -9.23 -0.06
CA LYS A 239 6.92 -7.87 0.32
C LYS A 239 6.78 -6.83 -0.77
N ALA A 240 6.96 -7.23 -2.03
CA ALA A 240 6.97 -6.32 -3.16
C ALA A 240 6.51 -6.97 -4.46
N ILE A 241 5.84 -6.16 -5.28
CA ILE A 241 5.55 -6.45 -6.68
C ILE A 241 6.22 -5.39 -7.53
N ALA A 242 7.04 -5.78 -8.50
CA ALA A 242 7.79 -4.85 -9.32
C ALA A 242 7.68 -5.16 -10.81
N SER A 243 7.70 -4.10 -11.60
CA SER A 243 7.79 -4.17 -13.05
C SER A 243 9.08 -4.89 -13.46
N LEU A 244 9.08 -5.45 -14.67
CA LEU A 244 10.27 -6.15 -15.18
C LEU A 244 11.47 -5.21 -15.31
N LEU A 245 11.22 -3.94 -15.64
CA LEU A 245 12.26 -2.92 -15.69
C LEU A 245 12.88 -2.72 -14.30
N SER A 246 12.07 -2.61 -13.25
CA SER A 246 12.57 -2.41 -11.89
C SER A 246 13.41 -3.58 -11.36
N GLN A 247 13.14 -4.81 -11.79
CA GLN A 247 13.90 -5.98 -11.37
C GLN A 247 15.34 -6.01 -11.91
N ARG A 248 15.60 -5.39 -13.07
CA ARG A 248 16.87 -5.55 -13.82
C ARG A 248 17.76 -4.31 -13.82
N ASP A 249 17.27 -3.17 -13.34
CA ASP A 249 17.78 -1.87 -13.74
C ASP A 249 18.72 -1.21 -12.72
N GLU A 250 20.01 -1.17 -13.05
CA GLU A 250 21.06 -0.44 -12.33
C GLU A 250 20.96 1.09 -12.49
N ALA A 251 20.23 1.59 -13.50
CA ALA A 251 20.20 3.01 -13.90
C ALA A 251 18.95 3.79 -13.43
N SER A 252 18.12 3.23 -12.54
CA SER A 252 16.92 3.89 -11.98
C SER A 252 15.88 4.40 -13.00
N ARG A 253 15.89 3.89 -14.24
CA ARG A 253 14.90 4.17 -15.30
C ARG A 253 13.47 3.79 -14.89
N HIS A 254 13.32 2.81 -14.00
CA HIS A 254 12.01 2.45 -13.43
C HIS A 254 11.37 3.56 -12.56
N LYS A 255 12.15 4.58 -12.17
CA LYS A 255 11.66 5.78 -11.47
C LYS A 255 11.10 6.87 -12.37
N VAL A 256 11.15 6.68 -13.70
CA VAL A 256 10.56 7.63 -14.65
C VAL A 256 9.05 7.38 -14.76
N ASP A 257 8.27 8.40 -14.41
CA ASP A 257 6.83 8.42 -14.61
C ASP A 257 6.50 8.47 -16.11
N ILE A 258 5.66 7.54 -16.57
CA ILE A 258 5.17 7.47 -17.96
C ILE A 258 4.48 8.76 -18.39
N LEU A 259 3.88 9.54 -17.48
CA LEU A 259 3.24 10.82 -17.80
C LEU A 259 4.24 11.95 -18.06
N ALA A 260 5.49 11.79 -17.63
CA ALA A 260 6.59 12.74 -17.87
C ALA A 260 7.40 12.41 -19.14
N MET A 261 7.11 11.28 -19.79
CA MET A 261 7.77 10.86 -21.03
C MET A 261 7.23 11.59 -22.26
N ASP A 262 7.93 11.45 -23.39
CA ASP A 262 7.38 11.85 -24.69
C ASP A 262 6.03 11.16 -24.95
N ARG A 263 5.05 11.91 -25.47
CA ARG A 263 3.68 11.41 -25.65
C ARG A 263 3.60 10.23 -26.62
N GLN A 264 4.39 10.23 -27.69
CA GLN A 264 4.38 9.16 -28.66
C GLN A 264 4.99 7.89 -28.04
N GLU A 265 6.17 8.04 -27.44
CA GLU A 265 6.86 6.93 -26.77
C GLU A 265 6.02 6.30 -25.65
N ALA A 266 5.39 7.13 -24.82
CA ALA A 266 4.52 6.68 -23.73
C ALA A 266 3.29 5.93 -24.24
N SER A 267 2.64 6.41 -25.30
CA SER A 267 1.49 5.76 -25.92
C SER A 267 1.85 4.38 -26.47
N GLU A 268 2.96 4.26 -27.19
CA GLU A 268 3.43 2.99 -27.76
C GLU A 268 3.76 1.98 -26.65
N ARG A 269 4.43 2.42 -25.58
CA ARG A 269 4.73 1.58 -24.41
C ARG A 269 3.46 1.09 -23.72
N LEU A 270 2.48 1.97 -23.53
CA LEU A 270 1.19 1.63 -22.92
C LEU A 270 0.42 0.60 -23.78
N HIS A 271 0.33 0.83 -25.08
CA HIS A 271 -0.33 -0.11 -26.00
C HIS A 271 0.35 -1.48 -25.99
N HIS A 272 1.69 -1.52 -26.07
CA HIS A 272 2.44 -2.78 -26.00
C HIS A 272 2.24 -3.55 -24.70
N HIS A 273 2.14 -2.86 -23.57
CA HIS A 273 1.86 -3.49 -22.28
C HIS A 273 0.46 -4.10 -22.23
N LEU A 274 -0.56 -3.34 -22.63
CA LEU A 274 -1.96 -3.74 -22.51
C LEU A 274 -2.40 -4.77 -23.56
N GLU A 275 -1.87 -4.73 -24.77
CA GLU A 275 -2.25 -5.65 -25.85
C GLU A 275 -1.34 -6.88 -25.91
N LYS A 276 -0.02 -6.66 -25.93
CA LYS A 276 0.96 -7.69 -26.32
C LYS A 276 1.68 -8.32 -25.12
N GLY A 277 1.19 -8.14 -23.91
CA GLY A 277 1.90 -8.28 -22.61
C GLY A 277 2.87 -9.46 -22.38
N LEU A 278 2.82 -10.54 -23.15
CA LEU A 278 3.79 -11.65 -23.09
C LEU A 278 4.90 -11.57 -24.15
N PHE A 279 4.67 -10.89 -25.29
CA PHE A 279 5.54 -10.87 -26.46
C PHE A 279 6.23 -9.51 -26.73
N SER A 280 5.99 -8.50 -25.89
CA SER A 280 6.67 -7.20 -26.04
C SER A 280 8.13 -7.21 -25.54
N THR A 281 8.97 -6.32 -26.08
CA THR A 281 10.38 -6.19 -25.70
C THR A 281 10.55 -5.68 -24.26
N PHE A 282 11.67 -6.07 -23.61
CA PHE A 282 11.95 -5.82 -22.19
C PHE A 282 11.99 -4.34 -21.80
N GLU A 283 12.31 -3.44 -22.73
CA GLU A 283 12.55 -2.00 -22.48
C GLU A 283 11.27 -1.18 -22.25
N THR A 284 10.10 -1.80 -22.42
CA THR A 284 8.80 -1.10 -22.42
C THR A 284 7.98 -1.27 -21.14
N ARG A 285 8.40 -2.14 -20.21
CA ARG A 285 7.56 -2.58 -19.07
C ARG A 285 7.96 -1.96 -17.74
N ASN A 286 7.77 -0.65 -17.59
CA ASN A 286 7.82 -0.01 -16.26
C ASN A 286 6.49 -0.14 -15.49
N VAL A 287 5.44 -0.68 -16.12
CA VAL A 287 4.11 -0.80 -15.52
C VAL A 287 3.78 -2.24 -15.11
N VAL A 288 2.90 -2.37 -14.13
CA VAL A 288 2.36 -3.64 -13.62
C VAL A 288 0.83 -3.56 -13.63
N SER A 289 0.17 -4.55 -14.23
CA SER A 289 -1.29 -4.62 -14.27
C SER A 289 -1.90 -5.17 -12.99
N TRP A 290 -3.00 -4.54 -12.62
CA TRP A 290 -3.92 -4.84 -11.53
C TRP A 290 -5.35 -4.78 -12.05
N SER A 291 -6.29 -5.39 -11.34
CA SER A 291 -7.71 -5.35 -11.69
C SER A 291 -8.55 -5.05 -10.46
N SER A 292 -9.55 -4.18 -10.58
CA SER A 292 -10.59 -4.00 -9.56
C SER A 292 -11.59 -5.16 -9.52
N SER A 293 -11.61 -6.02 -10.53
CA SER A 293 -12.57 -7.13 -10.67
C SER A 293 -11.96 -8.45 -10.20
N LEU A 294 -12.34 -8.89 -9.00
CA LEU A 294 -11.94 -10.21 -8.51
C LEU A 294 -12.52 -11.35 -9.37
N ILE A 295 -13.74 -11.21 -9.92
CA ILE A 295 -14.31 -12.15 -10.90
C ILE A 295 -13.36 -12.36 -12.08
N PHE A 296 -12.85 -11.26 -12.64
CA PHE A 296 -11.93 -11.32 -13.77
C PHE A 296 -10.62 -12.01 -13.39
N VAL A 297 -10.08 -11.69 -12.22
CA VAL A 297 -8.81 -12.26 -11.73
C VAL A 297 -8.93 -13.75 -11.43
N ILE A 298 -10.01 -14.21 -10.80
CA ILE A 298 -10.29 -15.63 -10.58
C ILE A 298 -10.40 -16.36 -11.91
N GLN A 299 -11.18 -15.82 -12.86
CA GLN A 299 -11.36 -16.46 -14.16
C GLN A 299 -10.08 -16.46 -15.00
N TYR A 300 -9.25 -15.43 -14.89
CA TYR A 300 -7.93 -15.40 -15.51
C TYR A 300 -6.99 -16.45 -14.90
N ALA A 301 -7.06 -16.66 -13.59
CA ALA A 301 -6.30 -17.68 -12.89
C ALA A 301 -6.74 -19.10 -13.32
N ASN A 302 -8.04 -19.37 -13.41
CA ASN A 302 -8.59 -20.62 -13.96
C ASN A 302 -8.11 -20.89 -15.39
N TYR A 303 -8.18 -19.88 -16.27
CA TYR A 303 -7.65 -20.02 -17.63
C TYR A 303 -6.16 -20.34 -17.64
N ARG A 304 -5.35 -19.66 -16.82
CA ARG A 304 -3.91 -19.94 -16.73
C ARG A 304 -3.64 -21.35 -16.25
N PHE A 305 -4.37 -21.80 -15.24
CA PHE A 305 -4.27 -23.16 -14.69
C PHE A 305 -4.55 -24.23 -15.75
N CYS A 306 -5.60 -24.02 -16.56
CA CYS A 306 -6.00 -24.99 -17.58
C CYS A 306 -5.26 -24.86 -18.91
N ASN A 307 -4.57 -23.75 -19.18
CA ASN A 307 -3.97 -23.50 -20.49
C ASN A 307 -2.51 -24.00 -20.56
N PRO A 308 -2.21 -24.98 -21.42
CA PRO A 308 -0.88 -25.58 -21.53
C PRO A 308 0.21 -24.60 -21.98
N LYS A 309 -0.15 -23.44 -22.56
CA LYS A 309 0.82 -22.39 -22.94
C LYS A 309 1.58 -21.80 -21.75
N PHE A 310 1.05 -21.92 -20.53
CA PHE A 310 1.70 -21.46 -19.31
C PHE A 310 2.55 -22.54 -18.63
N GLY A 311 2.71 -23.71 -19.26
CA GLY A 311 3.42 -24.84 -18.67
C GLY A 311 2.52 -25.71 -17.79
N PRO A 312 3.11 -26.71 -17.09
CA PRO A 312 2.34 -27.57 -16.20
C PRO A 312 1.73 -26.76 -15.05
N PRO A 313 0.52 -27.11 -14.58
CA PRO A 313 -0.17 -26.39 -13.52
C PRO A 313 0.71 -26.31 -12.27
N GLY A 314 1.16 -25.10 -11.96
CA GLY A 314 1.81 -24.76 -10.71
C GLY A 314 0.82 -24.06 -9.78
N GLU A 315 1.31 -23.64 -8.63
CA GLU A 315 0.51 -22.82 -7.71
C GLU A 315 0.31 -21.41 -8.30
N ILE A 316 -0.96 -21.07 -8.55
CA ILE A 316 -1.36 -19.75 -9.00
C ILE A 316 -1.86 -18.97 -7.80
N HIS A 317 -1.33 -17.76 -7.66
CA HIS A 317 -1.60 -16.85 -6.56
C HIS A 317 -2.42 -15.66 -7.04
N ILE A 318 -3.23 -15.13 -6.15
CA ILE A 318 -3.90 -13.85 -6.27
C ILE A 318 -3.36 -12.96 -5.14
N CYS A 319 -2.86 -11.78 -5.48
CA CYS A 319 -2.55 -10.73 -4.52
C CYS A 319 -3.73 -9.78 -4.46
N ALA A 320 -4.26 -9.50 -3.27
CA ALA A 320 -5.24 -8.46 -3.01
C ALA A 320 -4.57 -7.32 -2.23
N LEU A 321 -4.80 -6.06 -2.61
CA LEU A 321 -4.29 -4.90 -1.88
C LEU A 321 -5.39 -3.90 -1.57
N ASP A 322 -5.22 -3.14 -0.48
CA ASP A 322 -6.08 -2.00 -0.12
C ASP A 322 -5.44 -0.71 -0.61
N THR A 323 -6.07 -0.08 -1.61
CA THR A 323 -5.58 1.14 -2.27
C THR A 323 -5.54 2.35 -1.34
N SER A 324 -6.31 2.35 -0.24
CA SER A 324 -6.29 3.44 0.74
C SER A 324 -4.99 3.51 1.54
N LYS A 325 -4.21 2.41 1.56
CA LYS A 325 -2.89 2.30 2.20
C LYS A 325 -1.73 2.75 1.29
N PHE A 326 -2.03 3.36 0.15
CA PHE A 326 -1.04 3.82 -0.82
C PHE A 326 -1.22 5.31 -1.12
N PRO A 327 -0.15 6.02 -1.52
CA PRO A 327 -0.24 7.41 -1.91
C PRO A 327 -1.08 7.60 -3.18
N HIS A 328 -1.74 8.75 -3.31
CA HIS A 328 -2.42 9.08 -4.57
C HIS A 328 -1.44 9.11 -5.73
N GLY A 329 -1.89 8.60 -6.88
CA GLY A 329 -1.04 8.40 -8.05
C GLY A 329 -0.22 7.10 -8.00
N GLN A 330 -0.38 6.23 -7.00
CA GLN A 330 0.27 4.91 -7.03
C GLN A 330 -0.32 4.00 -8.12
N PHE A 331 -1.62 4.17 -8.39
CA PHE A 331 -2.36 3.42 -9.39
C PHE A 331 -3.04 4.39 -10.36
N ALA A 332 -3.11 3.99 -11.63
CA ALA A 332 -3.78 4.74 -12.69
C ALA A 332 -4.65 3.83 -13.54
N ARG A 333 -5.86 4.29 -13.86
CA ARG A 333 -6.79 3.54 -14.70
C ARG A 333 -6.26 3.44 -16.13
N ASP A 334 -6.31 2.25 -16.72
CA ASP A 334 -5.90 2.00 -18.11
C ASP A 334 -6.61 2.93 -19.12
N LYS A 335 -7.93 3.06 -19.02
CA LYS A 335 -8.76 3.91 -19.88
C LYS A 335 -8.39 5.38 -19.74
N TRP A 336 -8.04 5.81 -18.52
CA TRP A 336 -7.59 7.18 -18.29
C TRP A 336 -6.23 7.42 -18.95
N LEU A 337 -5.28 6.51 -18.81
CA LEU A 337 -3.98 6.61 -19.47
C LEU A 337 -4.12 6.58 -21.00
N LEU A 338 -4.99 5.73 -21.55
CA LEU A 338 -5.30 5.72 -22.98
C LEU A 338 -5.90 7.05 -23.43
N ASN A 339 -6.80 7.67 -22.67
CA ASN A 339 -7.34 9.00 -23.03
C ASN A 339 -6.30 10.11 -22.86
N TRP A 340 -5.42 10.02 -21.87
CA TRP A 340 -4.35 10.97 -21.61
C TRP A 340 -3.43 11.13 -22.84
N PHE A 341 -3.06 10.00 -23.45
CA PHE A 341 -2.23 9.95 -24.65
C PHE A 341 -3.04 9.97 -25.95
N SER A 342 -4.25 10.51 -25.98
CA SER A 342 -5.12 10.56 -27.18
C SER A 342 -4.58 11.39 -28.34
N SER A 343 -3.63 12.30 -28.09
CA SER A 343 -3.04 13.16 -29.12
C SER A 343 -1.80 12.57 -29.82
N ALA A 344 -1.36 11.37 -29.43
CA ALA A 344 -0.27 10.67 -30.12
C ALA A 344 -0.76 10.14 -31.49
N LYS A 345 0.19 9.79 -32.36
CA LYS A 345 -0.11 9.19 -33.66
C LYS A 345 -0.31 7.69 -33.46
N PHE A 346 -1.41 7.15 -33.97
CA PHE A 346 -1.76 5.74 -33.83
C PHE A 346 -1.71 5.03 -35.16
N SER A 347 -1.24 3.79 -35.13
CA SER A 347 -1.47 2.81 -36.20
C SER A 347 -2.93 2.34 -36.22
N ASP A 348 -3.37 1.73 -37.32
CA ASP A 348 -4.72 1.17 -37.43
C ASP A 348 -5.00 0.09 -36.37
N ASP A 349 -3.99 -0.72 -36.02
CA ASP A 349 -4.05 -1.72 -34.95
C ASP A 349 -4.28 -1.06 -33.58
N GLU A 350 -3.55 0.02 -33.29
CA GLU A 350 -3.71 0.79 -32.06
C GLU A 350 -5.09 1.45 -31.95
N ILE A 351 -5.63 1.96 -33.06
CA ILE A 351 -6.97 2.54 -33.12
C ILE A 351 -8.01 1.45 -32.81
N SER A 352 -7.88 0.28 -33.43
CA SER A 352 -8.76 -0.87 -33.20
C SER A 352 -8.72 -1.32 -31.73
N PHE A 353 -7.52 -1.46 -31.16
CA PHE A 353 -7.32 -1.80 -29.77
C PHE A 353 -7.93 -0.77 -28.80
N ARG A 354 -7.71 0.53 -29.04
CA ARG A 354 -8.29 1.60 -28.23
C ARG A 354 -9.80 1.57 -28.29
N ASN A 355 -10.39 1.35 -29.47
CA ASN A 355 -11.84 1.22 -29.61
C ASN A 355 -12.38 0.04 -28.81
N LEU A 356 -11.70 -1.12 -28.83
CA LEU A 356 -12.06 -2.28 -28.01
C LEU A 356 -12.04 -1.93 -26.51
N ARG A 357 -11.01 -1.23 -26.02
CA ARG A 357 -10.85 -0.92 -24.59
C ARG A 357 -11.76 0.20 -24.10
N LEU A 358 -11.89 1.28 -24.87
CA LEU A 358 -12.59 2.49 -24.46
C LEU A 358 -14.10 2.37 -24.67
N ASN A 359 -14.54 1.74 -25.77
CA ASN A 359 -15.94 1.80 -26.20
C ASN A 359 -16.73 0.50 -25.98
N ILE A 360 -16.07 -0.63 -25.69
CA ILE A 360 -16.76 -1.92 -25.47
C ILE A 360 -16.72 -2.28 -23.98
N SER A 361 -17.71 -1.80 -23.23
CA SER A 361 -17.81 -1.98 -21.77
C SER A 361 -17.91 -3.45 -21.32
N ASP A 362 -18.45 -4.33 -22.17
CA ASP A 362 -18.57 -5.76 -21.88
C ASP A 362 -17.24 -6.46 -21.57
N TYR A 363 -16.12 -5.95 -22.12
CA TYR A 363 -14.77 -6.48 -21.90
C TYR A 363 -13.99 -5.67 -20.86
N ASN A 364 -14.66 -4.81 -20.10
CA ASN A 364 -14.04 -4.03 -19.04
C ASN A 364 -13.53 -4.96 -17.94
N ASN A 365 -12.21 -5.10 -17.83
CA ASN A 365 -11.55 -5.94 -16.84
C ASN A 365 -11.19 -5.17 -15.57
N GLY A 366 -11.59 -3.90 -15.42
CA GLY A 366 -11.26 -3.15 -14.22
C GLY A 366 -9.78 -2.78 -14.12
N GLU A 367 -9.06 -2.63 -15.23
CA GLU A 367 -7.59 -2.60 -15.19
C GLU A 367 -6.98 -1.28 -14.69
N TYR A 368 -6.05 -1.44 -13.76
CA TYR A 368 -5.21 -0.38 -13.21
C TYR A 368 -3.74 -0.73 -13.40
N LEU A 369 -2.91 0.28 -13.53
CA LEU A 369 -1.46 0.13 -13.63
C LEU A 369 -0.80 0.76 -12.41
N SER A 370 0.25 0.11 -11.89
CA SER A 370 1.26 0.73 -11.02
C SER A 370 2.59 0.85 -11.78
N GLN A 371 3.51 1.71 -11.34
CA GLN A 371 4.84 1.88 -11.97
C GLN A 371 5.97 1.41 -11.05
N GLY A 372 7.08 0.94 -11.65
CA GLY A 372 8.30 0.59 -10.93
C GLY A 372 8.08 -0.54 -9.92
N LYS A 373 8.55 -0.33 -8.68
CA LYS A 373 8.40 -1.25 -7.54
C LYS A 373 7.32 -0.75 -6.60
N LEU A 374 6.33 -1.60 -6.36
CA LEU A 374 5.29 -1.42 -5.35
C LEU A 374 5.64 -2.24 -4.12
N HIS A 375 5.71 -1.59 -2.96
CA HIS A 375 5.92 -2.26 -1.67
C HIS A 375 4.57 -2.58 -1.06
N ILE A 376 4.30 -3.87 -0.84
CA ILE A 376 2.97 -4.36 -0.48
C ILE A 376 2.92 -4.98 0.92
N GLU A 377 4.07 -5.14 1.59
CA GLU A 377 4.17 -5.65 2.96
C GLU A 377 3.23 -4.88 3.92
N GLY A 378 2.43 -5.62 4.70
CA GLY A 378 1.43 -5.06 5.63
C GLY A 378 0.22 -4.39 4.98
N ARG A 379 0.13 -4.37 3.65
CA ARG A 379 -0.90 -3.66 2.87
C ARG A 379 -1.62 -4.54 1.85
N SER A 380 -1.18 -5.78 1.71
CA SER A 380 -1.78 -6.80 0.86
C SER A 380 -1.94 -8.12 1.60
N CYS A 381 -2.74 -9.02 1.01
CA CYS A 381 -2.64 -10.45 1.27
C CYS A 381 -2.36 -11.18 -0.05
N THR A 382 -1.77 -12.37 0.04
CA THR A 382 -1.63 -13.30 -1.07
C THR A 382 -2.31 -14.60 -0.69
N LEU A 383 -3.05 -15.17 -1.63
CA LEU A 383 -3.78 -16.41 -1.50
C LEU A 383 -3.60 -17.25 -2.76
N SER A 384 -3.68 -18.57 -2.65
CA SER A 384 -3.67 -19.45 -3.82
C SER A 384 -5.09 -19.69 -4.33
N VAL A 385 -5.24 -19.95 -5.63
CA VAL A 385 -6.54 -20.31 -6.23
C VAL A 385 -7.08 -21.60 -5.60
N GLN A 386 -6.19 -22.54 -5.27
CA GLN A 386 -6.57 -23.75 -4.53
C GLN A 386 -7.09 -23.40 -3.12
N GLY A 387 -6.50 -22.41 -2.45
CA GLY A 387 -7.00 -21.91 -1.16
C GLY A 387 -8.43 -21.39 -1.28
N LEU A 388 -8.74 -20.59 -2.31
CA LEU A 388 -10.11 -20.13 -2.57
C LEU A 388 -11.08 -21.29 -2.81
N ALA A 389 -10.67 -22.28 -3.60
CA ALA A 389 -11.47 -23.47 -3.85
C ALA A 389 -11.77 -24.22 -2.55
N ASN A 390 -10.73 -24.48 -1.74
CA ASN A 390 -10.85 -25.20 -0.47
C ASN A 390 -11.70 -24.47 0.57
N ALA A 391 -11.70 -23.13 0.55
CA ALA A 391 -12.51 -22.30 1.43
C ALA A 391 -14.00 -22.23 0.99
N GLY A 392 -14.38 -22.89 -0.10
CA GLY A 392 -15.77 -23.00 -0.55
C GLY A 392 -16.17 -22.03 -1.67
N LEU A 393 -15.22 -21.40 -2.38
CA LEU A 393 -15.57 -20.51 -3.50
C LEU A 393 -16.38 -21.23 -4.60
N TRP A 394 -16.09 -22.51 -4.84
CA TRP A 394 -16.84 -23.33 -5.80
C TRP A 394 -18.23 -23.68 -5.30
N ASP A 395 -18.43 -23.81 -4.00
CA ASP A 395 -19.76 -24.03 -3.42
C ASP A 395 -20.62 -22.76 -3.52
N LEU A 396 -20.02 -21.61 -3.23
CA LEU A 396 -20.68 -20.31 -3.35
C LEU A 396 -20.98 -19.93 -4.81
N TYR A 397 -20.04 -20.23 -5.72
CA TYR A 397 -20.14 -19.93 -7.15
C TYR A 397 -19.65 -21.11 -8.02
N PRO A 398 -20.50 -22.15 -8.23
CA PRO A 398 -20.13 -23.34 -9.00
C PRO A 398 -19.71 -23.06 -10.45
N ALA A 399 -20.11 -21.91 -11.00
CA ALA A 399 -19.74 -21.49 -12.35
C ALA A 399 -18.22 -21.27 -12.54
N PHE A 400 -17.44 -21.15 -11.46
CA PHE A 400 -16.00 -21.08 -11.57
C PHE A 400 -15.29 -22.43 -11.39
N ASN A 401 -16.01 -23.49 -11.00
CA ASN A 401 -15.41 -24.80 -10.77
C ASN A 401 -14.84 -25.36 -12.08
N VAL A 402 -13.52 -25.53 -12.12
CA VAL A 402 -12.81 -26.10 -13.27
C VAL A 402 -12.65 -27.61 -13.15
N ASP A 403 -12.79 -28.19 -11.98
CA ASP A 403 -12.55 -29.63 -11.78
C ASP A 403 -13.66 -30.45 -12.44
N ASP A 404 -14.91 -29.97 -12.38
CA ASP A 404 -16.08 -30.61 -12.98
C ASP A 404 -16.31 -30.25 -14.45
N ALA A 405 -15.51 -29.33 -15.01
CA ALA A 405 -15.69 -28.81 -16.36
C ALA A 405 -14.96 -29.65 -17.42
N GLU A 406 -15.55 -29.78 -18.61
CA GLU A 406 -14.92 -30.45 -19.74
C GLU A 406 -13.76 -29.62 -20.31
N PRO A 407 -12.73 -30.22 -20.93
CA PRO A 407 -11.56 -29.49 -21.47
C PRO A 407 -11.92 -28.35 -22.44
N THR A 408 -13.03 -28.46 -23.15
CA THR A 408 -13.52 -27.46 -24.11
C THR A 408 -14.40 -26.39 -23.48
N ASP A 409 -14.75 -26.51 -22.20
CA ASP A 409 -15.70 -25.61 -21.57
C ASP A 409 -15.17 -24.17 -21.51
N PRO A 410 -16.07 -23.16 -21.64
CA PRO A 410 -15.66 -21.76 -21.62
C PRO A 410 -14.91 -21.32 -20.36
N VAL A 411 -15.19 -21.94 -19.20
CA VAL A 411 -14.48 -21.68 -17.93
C VAL A 411 -12.99 -22.04 -18.01
N LYS A 412 -12.62 -23.01 -18.85
CA LYS A 412 -11.22 -23.40 -19.09
C LYS A 412 -10.58 -22.66 -20.25
N THR A 413 -11.36 -22.29 -21.26
CA THR A 413 -10.83 -21.89 -22.57
C THR A 413 -11.01 -20.41 -22.95
N GLN A 414 -11.93 -19.68 -22.30
CA GLN A 414 -12.35 -18.36 -22.77
C GLN A 414 -12.47 -17.31 -21.65
N TRP A 415 -11.35 -16.88 -21.03
CA TRP A 415 -11.43 -15.96 -19.88
C TRP A 415 -12.29 -14.70 -20.11
N PRO A 416 -12.11 -13.88 -21.17
CA PRO A 416 -12.74 -12.56 -21.19
C PRO A 416 -14.20 -12.67 -21.61
N LYS A 417 -14.50 -13.64 -22.47
CA LYS A 417 -15.86 -13.95 -22.91
C LYS A 417 -16.65 -14.63 -21.80
N TYR A 418 -16.03 -15.48 -20.99
CA TYR A 418 -16.69 -16.15 -19.88
C TYR A 418 -17.04 -15.16 -18.76
N VAL A 419 -16.14 -14.23 -18.41
CA VAL A 419 -16.46 -13.13 -17.47
C VAL A 419 -17.65 -12.31 -17.98
N LYS A 420 -17.68 -11.96 -19.27
CA LYS A 420 -18.84 -11.29 -19.89
C LYS A 420 -20.12 -12.10 -19.69
N TYR A 421 -20.09 -13.41 -19.96
CA TYR A 421 -21.23 -14.30 -19.75
C TYR A 421 -21.69 -14.34 -18.28
N LEU A 422 -20.75 -14.47 -17.33
CA LEU A 422 -21.06 -14.49 -15.90
C LEU A 422 -21.74 -13.20 -15.47
N ARG A 423 -21.17 -12.04 -15.85
CA ARG A 423 -21.77 -10.74 -15.54
C ARG A 423 -23.20 -10.65 -16.05
N GLN A 424 -23.46 -11.03 -17.31
CA GLN A 424 -24.82 -11.04 -17.87
C GLN A 424 -25.77 -11.96 -17.10
N LYS A 425 -25.32 -13.18 -16.77
CA LYS A 425 -26.11 -14.16 -16.00
C LYS A 425 -26.42 -13.66 -14.59
N TRP A 426 -25.50 -12.92 -13.99
CA TRP A 426 -25.56 -12.46 -12.61
C TRP A 426 -26.15 -11.04 -12.42
N LEU A 427 -26.79 -10.49 -13.45
CA LEU A 427 -27.58 -9.25 -13.34
C LEU A 427 -28.96 -9.48 -12.70
N ALA A 428 -29.52 -10.69 -12.80
CA ALA A 428 -30.84 -10.98 -12.26
C ALA A 428 -30.79 -11.10 -10.72
N PRO A 429 -31.65 -10.35 -9.96
CA PRO A 429 -31.62 -10.39 -8.49
C PRO A 429 -31.91 -11.77 -7.90
N TRP A 430 -30.94 -12.31 -7.18
CA TRP A 430 -30.99 -13.61 -6.52
C TRP A 430 -31.33 -13.47 -5.03
N LYS A 431 -32.07 -14.42 -4.44
CA LYS A 431 -32.28 -14.45 -2.99
C LYS A 431 -31.09 -15.08 -2.29
N THR A 432 -30.58 -14.44 -1.25
CA THR A 432 -29.38 -14.92 -0.57
C THR A 432 -29.77 -15.90 0.52
N THR A 433 -29.01 -16.98 0.72
CA THR A 433 -29.25 -17.89 1.85
C THR A 433 -28.29 -17.59 2.99
N LYS A 434 -28.62 -18.03 4.22
CA LYS A 434 -27.69 -17.96 5.35
C LYS A 434 -26.40 -18.75 5.08
N THR A 435 -26.50 -19.90 4.44
CA THR A 435 -25.33 -20.71 4.05
C THR A 435 -24.38 -19.97 3.11
N GLU A 436 -24.92 -19.21 2.15
CA GLU A 436 -24.09 -18.40 1.25
C GLU A 436 -23.37 -17.26 1.98
N VAL A 437 -24.04 -16.61 2.94
CA VAL A 437 -23.41 -15.57 3.76
C VAL A 437 -22.31 -16.17 4.63
N GLN A 438 -22.59 -17.32 5.27
CA GLN A 438 -21.60 -17.99 6.11
C GLN A 438 -20.38 -18.41 5.27
N CYS A 439 -20.61 -19.03 4.11
CA CYS A 439 -19.53 -19.40 3.19
C CYS A 439 -18.70 -18.17 2.76
N ALA A 440 -19.33 -17.04 2.44
CA ALA A 440 -18.59 -15.82 2.12
C ALA A 440 -17.76 -15.27 3.30
N LEU A 441 -18.27 -15.36 4.54
CA LEU A 441 -17.54 -14.99 5.76
C LEU A 441 -16.36 -15.92 6.02
N ASP A 442 -16.52 -17.22 5.77
CA ASP A 442 -15.47 -18.22 5.95
C ASP A 442 -14.36 -18.00 4.91
N ILE A 443 -14.70 -17.80 3.63
CA ILE A 443 -13.73 -17.42 2.59
C ILE A 443 -13.01 -16.12 2.96
N ALA A 444 -13.74 -15.10 3.43
CA ALA A 444 -13.14 -13.83 3.84
C ALA A 444 -12.10 -14.02 4.96
N GLN A 445 -12.43 -14.83 5.96
CA GLN A 445 -11.54 -15.11 7.09
C GLN A 445 -10.30 -15.90 6.70
N GLU A 446 -10.46 -16.94 5.88
CA GLU A 446 -9.37 -17.84 5.52
C GLU A 446 -8.45 -17.26 4.44
N CYS A 447 -9.03 -16.60 3.44
CA CYS A 447 -8.32 -16.20 2.22
C CYS A 447 -7.87 -14.73 2.21
N PHE A 448 -8.45 -13.88 3.06
CA PHE A 448 -8.15 -12.44 3.09
C PHE A 448 -7.66 -11.95 4.46
N PRO A 449 -6.59 -12.55 5.02
CA PRO A 449 -6.08 -12.16 6.33
C PRO A 449 -5.62 -10.70 6.32
N GLY A 450 -5.96 -9.98 7.39
CA GLY A 450 -5.61 -8.56 7.56
C GLY A 450 -6.57 -7.57 6.89
N PHE A 451 -7.61 -8.05 6.20
CA PHE A 451 -8.74 -7.25 5.73
C PHE A 451 -9.95 -7.38 6.66
N ASP A 452 -10.88 -6.44 6.56
CA ASP A 452 -12.15 -6.52 7.28
C ASP A 452 -12.99 -7.67 6.71
N GLN A 453 -13.36 -8.62 7.56
CA GLN A 453 -14.07 -9.84 7.16
C GLN A 453 -15.43 -9.52 6.52
N ASP A 454 -16.18 -8.58 7.09
CA ASP A 454 -17.52 -8.23 6.60
C ASP A 454 -17.41 -7.52 5.25
N ASP A 455 -16.41 -6.66 5.07
CA ASP A 455 -16.14 -5.96 3.82
C ASP A 455 -15.73 -6.95 2.69
N MET A 456 -14.89 -7.95 3.00
CA MET A 456 -14.50 -8.98 2.02
C MET A 456 -15.63 -9.95 1.69
N ALA A 457 -16.42 -10.36 2.69
CA ALA A 457 -17.61 -11.16 2.46
C ALA A 457 -18.61 -10.40 1.58
N LEU A 458 -18.79 -9.09 1.81
CA LEU A 458 -19.62 -8.25 0.95
C LEU A 458 -19.08 -8.19 -0.48
N LEU A 459 -17.78 -8.07 -0.67
CA LEU A 459 -17.14 -8.06 -1.99
C LEU A 459 -17.44 -9.34 -2.76
N LEU A 460 -17.27 -10.51 -2.10
CA LEU A 460 -17.58 -11.82 -2.69
C LEU A 460 -19.07 -11.93 -3.04
N LEU A 461 -19.95 -11.58 -2.11
CA LEU A 461 -21.40 -11.63 -2.33
C LEU A 461 -21.85 -10.70 -3.46
N SER A 462 -21.12 -9.60 -3.69
CA SER A 462 -21.37 -8.62 -4.76
C SER A 462 -21.03 -9.13 -6.17
N PHE A 463 -20.53 -10.35 -6.34
CA PHE A 463 -20.33 -10.90 -7.69
C PHE A 463 -21.63 -11.01 -8.48
N ARG A 464 -22.75 -11.25 -7.79
CA ARG A 464 -24.08 -11.31 -8.38
C ARG A 464 -25.08 -10.38 -7.71
N GLU A 465 -26.13 -10.01 -8.44
CA GLU A 465 -27.20 -9.19 -7.91
C GLU A 465 -27.98 -9.97 -6.84
N ARG A 466 -28.25 -9.34 -5.70
CA ARG A 466 -28.91 -9.97 -4.56
C ARG A 466 -30.07 -9.12 -4.06
N LYS A 467 -31.17 -9.76 -3.65
CA LYS A 467 -32.34 -9.05 -3.12
C LYS A 467 -32.00 -8.40 -1.77
N LEU A 468 -32.15 -7.08 -1.69
CA LEU A 468 -31.91 -6.30 -0.48
C LEU A 468 -33.15 -6.26 0.41
N GLN A 469 -32.97 -6.15 1.73
CA GLN A 469 -34.06 -5.82 2.64
C GLN A 469 -34.70 -4.50 2.22
N ARG A 470 -36.04 -4.45 2.23
CA ARG A 470 -36.77 -3.20 2.03
C ARG A 470 -36.50 -2.32 3.24
N ALA A 471 -35.93 -1.14 3.02
CA ALA A 471 -35.83 -0.14 4.07
C ALA A 471 -37.25 0.29 4.50
N GLU A 472 -37.47 0.46 5.80
CA GLU A 472 -38.61 1.24 6.29
C GLU A 472 -38.42 2.70 5.81
N SER A 473 -39.09 3.05 4.72
CA SER A 473 -39.44 4.41 4.28
C SER A 473 -38.39 5.53 4.40
N SER A 474 -37.12 5.27 4.13
CA SER A 474 -36.14 6.36 3.88
C SER A 474 -35.32 6.21 2.60
N PHE A 475 -35.32 5.04 1.96
CA PHE A 475 -34.62 4.83 0.69
C PHE A 475 -35.47 4.03 -0.28
N GLN A 476 -36.19 4.74 -1.15
CA GLN A 476 -36.76 4.15 -2.35
C GLN A 476 -35.62 3.58 -3.22
N ASN A 477 -35.88 2.36 -3.70
CA ASN A 477 -35.11 1.53 -4.62
C ASN A 477 -34.02 2.27 -5.45
N PRO A 478 -32.71 2.14 -5.13
CA PRO A 478 -31.66 2.90 -5.80
C PRO A 478 -31.42 2.45 -7.25
N PHE A 479 -31.91 1.28 -7.65
CA PHE A 479 -31.71 0.76 -9.01
C PHE A 479 -32.65 1.35 -10.07
N SER A 480 -33.71 2.07 -9.67
CA SER A 480 -34.66 2.68 -10.63
C SER A 480 -34.20 4.05 -11.14
N ASP A 481 -33.50 4.82 -10.30
CA ASP A 481 -33.07 6.20 -10.61
C ASP A 481 -31.57 6.31 -10.93
N LEU A 482 -30.77 5.25 -10.70
CA LEU A 482 -29.32 5.21 -11.01
C LEU A 482 -28.99 4.58 -12.37
N MET A 483 -29.98 4.17 -13.16
CA MET A 483 -29.75 4.04 -14.60
C MET A 483 -29.85 5.45 -15.18
N PRO A 484 -28.77 6.03 -15.74
CA PRO A 484 -28.85 7.36 -16.34
C PRO A 484 -29.81 7.28 -17.52
N SER A 485 -31.02 7.81 -17.35
CA SER A 485 -31.78 8.30 -18.47
C SER A 485 -31.06 9.57 -18.91
N VAL A 486 -30.29 9.44 -20.00
CA VAL A 486 -29.40 10.44 -20.61
C VAL A 486 -27.98 10.44 -20.03
N PRO A 487 -26.93 10.25 -20.86
CA PRO A 487 -25.55 10.44 -20.45
C PRO A 487 -25.35 11.93 -20.14
N VAL A 488 -25.12 12.25 -18.87
CA VAL A 488 -24.58 13.56 -18.50
C VAL A 488 -23.15 13.61 -19.04
N ASP A 489 -22.87 14.60 -19.87
CA ASP A 489 -21.55 14.87 -20.43
C ASP A 489 -20.47 14.87 -19.32
N ASN A 490 -19.60 13.85 -19.33
CA ASN A 490 -18.16 13.88 -19.04
C ASN A 490 -17.65 12.51 -18.57
N ILE A 491 -17.22 11.68 -19.54
CA ILE A 491 -16.41 10.45 -19.42
C ILE A 491 -16.34 9.90 -17.99
N ASP A 492 -17.34 9.11 -17.63
CA ASP A 492 -17.28 8.30 -16.42
C ASP A 492 -16.49 7.02 -16.76
N TYR A 493 -15.37 6.81 -16.07
CA TYR A 493 -14.58 5.59 -16.17
C TYR A 493 -15.31 4.48 -15.42
N GLN A 494 -16.46 4.04 -15.95
CA GLN A 494 -17.32 3.05 -15.30
C GLN A 494 -16.52 1.81 -14.91
N GLU A 495 -16.70 1.38 -13.68
CA GLU A 495 -16.14 0.13 -13.19
C GLU A 495 -16.90 -1.06 -13.76
N PRO A 496 -16.37 -2.28 -13.61
CA PRO A 496 -17.18 -3.48 -13.80
C PRO A 496 -18.40 -3.51 -12.87
N ALA A 497 -19.51 -4.06 -13.35
CA ALA A 497 -20.79 -4.05 -12.64
C ALA A 497 -20.72 -4.59 -11.20
N GLU A 498 -19.93 -5.64 -10.96
CA GLU A 498 -19.72 -6.20 -9.62
C GLU A 498 -18.97 -5.25 -8.66
N VAL A 499 -18.10 -4.40 -9.19
CA VAL A 499 -17.30 -3.42 -8.43
C VAL A 499 -18.16 -2.21 -8.08
N ASP A 500 -19.01 -1.75 -9.00
CA ASP A 500 -20.00 -0.69 -8.73
C ASP A 500 -21.04 -1.16 -7.70
N ARG A 501 -21.51 -2.40 -7.82
CA ARG A 501 -22.41 -3.03 -6.84
C ARG A 501 -21.76 -3.07 -5.47
N TYR A 502 -20.54 -3.58 -5.36
CA TYR A 502 -19.79 -3.62 -4.11
C TYR A 502 -19.64 -2.23 -3.49
N SER A 503 -19.21 -1.24 -4.28
CA SER A 503 -18.98 0.14 -3.80
C SER A 503 -20.26 0.76 -3.23
N THR A 504 -21.40 0.51 -3.88
CA THR A 504 -22.71 0.99 -3.44
C THR A 504 -23.15 0.30 -2.15
N LEU A 505 -23.05 -1.03 -2.10
CA LEU A 505 -23.48 -1.81 -0.94
C LEU A 505 -22.58 -1.58 0.27
N ARG A 506 -21.29 -1.32 0.07
CA ARG A 506 -20.34 -1.04 1.15
C ARG A 506 -20.75 0.16 1.96
N LYS A 507 -21.14 1.25 1.28
CA LYS A 507 -21.64 2.45 1.96
C LYS A 507 -22.83 2.13 2.87
N ARG A 508 -23.79 1.36 2.34
CA ARG A 508 -24.96 0.92 3.11
C ARG A 508 -24.58 -0.01 4.28
N LEU A 509 -23.65 -0.93 4.05
CA LEU A 509 -23.18 -1.85 5.09
C LEU A 509 -22.49 -1.07 6.23
N SER A 510 -21.67 -0.07 5.91
CA SER A 510 -21.07 0.83 6.90
C SER A 510 -22.12 1.59 7.71
N GLU A 511 -23.13 2.16 7.07
CA GLU A 511 -24.24 2.86 7.75
C GLU A 511 -25.02 1.91 8.69
N LEU A 512 -25.29 0.68 8.26
CA LEU A 512 -25.95 -0.33 9.09
C LEU A 512 -25.09 -0.78 10.27
N SER A 513 -23.78 -0.96 10.05
CA SER A 513 -22.83 -1.35 11.10
C SER A 513 -22.69 -0.25 12.14
N GLU A 514 -22.58 1.02 11.73
CA GLU A 514 -22.54 2.17 12.64
C GLU A 514 -23.85 2.33 13.44
N ALA A 515 -25.00 2.09 12.81
CA ALA A 515 -26.30 2.25 13.47
C ALA A 515 -26.63 1.11 14.45
N SER A 516 -26.29 -0.13 14.11
CA SER A 516 -26.66 -1.31 14.91
C SER A 516 -25.54 -1.82 15.82
N GLY A 517 -24.27 -1.55 15.50
CA GLY A 517 -23.11 -2.17 16.14
C GLY A 517 -22.93 -3.65 15.81
N GLU A 518 -23.76 -4.22 14.94
CA GLU A 518 -23.71 -5.63 14.55
C GLU A 518 -22.61 -5.90 13.51
N ARG A 519 -22.15 -7.16 13.47
CA ARG A 519 -21.10 -7.68 12.58
C ARG A 519 -21.47 -9.09 12.09
N GLY A 520 -20.81 -9.57 11.04
CA GLY A 520 -21.04 -10.93 10.51
C GLY A 520 -22.47 -11.16 10.05
N MET A 521 -22.98 -12.38 10.29
CA MET A 521 -24.31 -12.83 9.83
C MET A 521 -25.44 -11.84 10.13
N ARG A 522 -25.48 -11.28 11.35
CA ARG A 522 -26.54 -10.36 11.78
C ARG A 522 -26.54 -9.04 11.00
N LEU A 523 -25.36 -8.59 10.58
CA LEU A 523 -25.23 -7.40 9.75
C LEU A 523 -25.76 -7.68 8.33
N PHE A 524 -25.47 -8.87 7.78
CA PHE A 524 -25.98 -9.28 6.47
C PHE A 524 -27.49 -9.59 6.47
N GLU A 525 -28.07 -10.03 7.59
CA GLU A 525 -29.53 -10.15 7.77
C GLU A 525 -30.25 -8.80 7.62
N GLN A 526 -29.61 -7.71 8.03
CA GLN A 526 -30.13 -6.35 7.85
C GLN A 526 -29.98 -5.85 6.40
N LEU A 527 -28.98 -6.35 5.67
CA LEU A 527 -28.71 -5.92 4.29
C LEU A 527 -29.55 -6.71 3.26
N TYR A 528 -29.59 -8.03 3.37
CA TYR A 528 -30.16 -8.94 2.37
C TYR A 528 -31.47 -9.59 2.84
N GLN A 529 -32.36 -9.85 1.88
CA GLN A 529 -33.47 -10.78 2.09
C GLN A 529 -32.91 -12.19 2.13
N LEU A 530 -32.73 -12.73 3.35
CA LEU A 530 -32.23 -14.08 3.55
C LEU A 530 -33.36 -15.11 3.48
N GLU A 531 -33.12 -16.21 2.78
CA GLU A 531 -33.91 -17.44 2.89
C GLU A 531 -33.24 -18.38 3.89
N ASP A 532 -34.06 -18.97 4.77
CA ASP A 532 -33.68 -20.17 5.47
C ASP A 532 -33.68 -21.30 4.43
N THR A 533 -32.57 -22.02 4.31
CA THR A 533 -32.56 -23.28 3.56
C THR A 533 -33.45 -24.26 4.32
N GLU A 534 -34.65 -24.53 3.83
CA GLU A 534 -35.32 -25.79 4.13
C GLU A 534 -34.40 -26.89 3.60
N GLU A 535 -33.89 -27.73 4.49
CA GLU A 535 -33.21 -28.98 4.13
C GLU A 535 -34.24 -29.85 3.38
N ASP A 536 -34.04 -30.06 2.07
CA ASP A 536 -34.74 -31.08 1.28
C ASP A 536 -34.19 -32.49 1.55
#